data_AF-A0A7I7Z234-F1
#
_entry.id   AF-A0A7I7Z234-F1
#
_cell.length_a   1.000
_cell.length_b   1.000
_cell.length_c   1.000
_cell.angle_alpha   90.00
_cell.angle_beta   90.00
_cell.angle_gamma   90.00
#
_symmetry.space_group_name_H-M   'P 1'
#
loop_
_entity.id
_entity.type
_entity.pdbx_description
1 polymer ?
#
loop_
_entity_poly.entity_id
_entity_poly.type
_entity_poly.pdbx_seq_one_letter_code
_entity_poly.pdbx_strand_id
1 'polypeptide(L)'
;MAGLPELVRFELLYALQRRDEAPPPLDPLQVRILISRLVGASSLRHADPEAVCESGGVQYNSAIKGLFRDLRRHLERAWTQYTGTDPYAGNVWRVELLDLQSNGSRRWPATKGTIDFGPIELGWLREVLKDWARNTRPYLQGLRQALRACHVASQTLVACGRADPASLGAGDFVLVEQAIVEQRRTDGSPTPPHTAPSCCGCSVR
;
A
#
# COMPACT_ATOMS: atom_id res chain seq x y z
N MET A 1 0.42 20.50 -25.12
CA MET A 1 1.69 20.26 -24.40
C MET A 1 2.82 21.21 -24.78
N ALA A 2 2.73 21.97 -25.89
CA ALA A 2 3.83 22.82 -26.38
C ALA A 2 4.27 23.97 -25.43
N GLY A 3 3.42 24.38 -24.48
CA GLY A 3 3.74 25.41 -23.48
C GLY A 3 4.28 24.89 -22.14
N LEU A 4 4.52 23.58 -22.00
CA LEU A 4 5.11 22.99 -20.80
C LEU A 4 6.62 22.79 -20.99
N PRO A 5 7.44 22.94 -19.92
CA PRO A 5 8.84 22.55 -19.96
C PRO A 5 9.01 21.09 -20.41
N GLU A 6 10.12 20.81 -21.09
CA GLU A 6 10.38 19.49 -21.68
C GLU A 6 10.31 18.35 -20.64
N LEU A 7 10.90 18.55 -19.47
CA LEU A 7 10.84 17.58 -18.37
C LEU A 7 9.39 17.26 -17.96
N VAL A 8 8.57 18.30 -17.74
CA VAL A 8 7.15 18.12 -17.35
C VAL A 8 6.38 17.38 -18.44
N ARG A 9 6.69 17.60 -19.72
CA ARG A 9 6.08 16.84 -20.81
C ARG A 9 6.43 15.37 -20.74
N PHE A 10 7.70 15.02 -20.51
CA PHE A 10 8.10 13.61 -20.39
C PHE A 10 7.53 12.94 -19.15
N GLU A 11 7.57 13.61 -18.00
CA GLU A 11 6.95 13.11 -16.76
C GLU A 11 5.45 12.88 -16.95
N LEU A 12 4.75 13.82 -17.58
CA LEU A 12 3.32 13.70 -17.85
C LEU A 12 3.02 12.56 -18.82
N LEU A 13 3.76 12.46 -19.93
CA LEU A 13 3.58 11.38 -20.91
C LEU A 13 3.79 10.01 -20.27
N TYR A 14 4.89 9.85 -19.54
CA TYR A 14 5.19 8.62 -18.82
C TYR A 14 4.07 8.25 -17.83
N ALA A 15 3.65 9.21 -17.00
CA ALA A 15 2.62 8.95 -15.99
C ALA A 15 1.25 8.65 -16.61
N LEU A 16 0.89 9.31 -17.72
CA LEU A 16 -0.34 9.03 -18.46
C LEU A 16 -0.31 7.64 -19.11
N GLN A 17 0.81 7.22 -19.69
CA GLN A 17 0.98 5.86 -20.22
C GLN A 17 0.76 4.82 -19.13
N ARG A 18 1.38 4.99 -17.95
CA ARG A 18 1.20 4.07 -16.82
C ARG A 18 -0.21 4.05 -16.25
N ARG A 19 -0.93 5.16 -16.36
CA ARG A 19 -2.35 5.24 -15.98
C ARG A 19 -3.28 4.70 -17.06
N ASP A 20 -2.90 4.73 -18.32
CA ASP A 20 -3.69 4.09 -19.37
C ASP A 20 -3.61 2.55 -19.26
N GLU A 21 -2.42 2.04 -18.91
CA GLU A 21 -2.19 0.63 -18.60
C GLU A 21 -2.90 0.15 -17.32
N ALA A 22 -3.19 1.06 -16.38
CA ALA A 22 -3.76 0.76 -15.08
C ALA A 22 -4.98 1.63 -14.78
N PRO A 23 -6.20 1.08 -14.69
CA PRO A 23 -7.36 1.92 -14.52
C PRO A 23 -7.39 2.60 -13.13
N PRO A 24 -8.17 3.68 -12.91
CA PRO A 24 -9.36 4.11 -13.66
C PRO A 24 -9.07 4.74 -15.03
N PRO A 25 -10.07 4.71 -15.94
CA PRO A 25 -9.92 5.31 -17.26
C PRO A 25 -9.55 6.79 -17.19
N LEU A 26 -8.81 7.24 -18.19
CA LEU A 26 -8.45 8.64 -18.36
C LEU A 26 -9.65 9.44 -18.84
N ASP A 27 -9.93 10.54 -18.16
CA ASP A 27 -10.87 11.56 -18.62
C ASP A 27 -10.09 12.66 -19.36
N PRO A 28 -10.25 12.81 -20.68
CA PRO A 28 -9.52 13.81 -21.46
C PRO A 28 -9.72 15.25 -20.98
N LEU A 29 -10.89 15.57 -20.39
CA LEU A 29 -11.16 16.89 -19.84
C LEU A 29 -10.30 17.15 -18.60
N GLN A 30 -10.22 16.18 -17.69
CA GLN A 30 -9.36 16.28 -16.50
C GLN A 30 -7.89 16.43 -16.87
N VAL A 31 -7.44 15.71 -17.90
CA VAL A 31 -6.06 15.81 -18.41
C VAL A 31 -5.79 17.22 -18.98
N ARG A 32 -6.72 17.77 -19.77
CA ARG A 32 -6.59 19.14 -20.31
C ARG A 32 -6.54 20.21 -19.22
N ILE A 33 -7.40 20.10 -18.21
CA ILE A 33 -7.41 21.01 -17.06
C ILE A 33 -6.10 20.87 -16.26
N LEU A 34 -5.62 19.64 -16.03
CA LEU A 34 -4.36 19.45 -15.33
C LEU A 34 -3.18 20.08 -16.10
N ILE A 35 -3.13 19.89 -17.42
CA ILE A 35 -2.09 20.49 -18.28
C ILE A 35 -2.09 22.02 -18.16
N SER A 36 -3.26 22.67 -18.14
CA SER A 36 -3.31 24.13 -18.01
C SER A 36 -2.86 24.62 -16.64
N ARG A 37 -3.09 23.83 -15.58
CA ARG A 37 -2.66 24.15 -14.20
C ARG A 37 -1.19 23.84 -13.93
N LEU A 38 -0.52 23.07 -14.79
CA LEU A 38 0.91 22.77 -14.70
C LEU A 38 1.79 23.81 -15.41
N VAL A 39 1.20 24.82 -16.04
CA VAL A 39 1.95 25.92 -16.66
C VAL A 39 2.77 26.63 -15.58
N GLY A 40 4.10 26.70 -15.79
CA GLY A 40 5.04 27.28 -14.82
C GLY A 40 5.64 26.28 -13.83
N ALA A 41 5.16 25.02 -13.77
CA ALA A 41 5.82 23.98 -12.99
C ALA A 41 7.11 23.52 -13.68
N SER A 42 8.18 23.30 -12.91
CA SER A 42 9.45 22.76 -13.42
C SER A 42 9.47 21.22 -13.44
N SER A 43 8.66 20.58 -12.60
CA SER A 43 8.49 19.12 -12.53
C SER A 43 7.11 18.78 -11.98
N LEU A 44 6.43 17.79 -12.56
CA LEU A 44 5.18 17.22 -12.09
C LEU A 44 5.34 16.55 -10.72
N ARG A 45 6.51 15.91 -10.48
CA ARG A 45 6.83 15.27 -9.19
C ARG A 45 7.00 16.28 -8.06
N HIS A 46 7.50 17.47 -8.35
CA HIS A 46 7.77 18.50 -7.34
C HIS A 46 6.79 19.67 -7.37
N ALA A 47 5.81 19.67 -8.29
CA ALA A 47 4.83 20.73 -8.39
C ALA A 47 4.05 20.87 -7.07
N ASP A 48 3.73 22.10 -6.68
CA ASP A 48 2.94 22.33 -5.47
C ASP A 48 1.50 21.79 -5.64
N PRO A 49 1.06 20.84 -4.80
CA PRO A 49 -0.29 20.30 -4.86
C PRO A 49 -1.38 21.35 -4.69
N GLU A 50 -1.16 22.41 -3.88
CA GLU A 50 -2.15 23.46 -3.68
C GLU A 50 -2.28 24.31 -4.95
N ALA A 51 -1.17 24.81 -5.47
CA ALA A 51 -1.15 25.55 -6.74
C ALA A 51 -1.80 24.77 -7.90
N VAL A 52 -1.61 23.45 -7.98
CA VAL A 52 -2.14 22.63 -9.08
C VAL A 52 -3.59 22.17 -8.82
N CYS A 53 -3.97 21.86 -7.58
CA CYS A 53 -5.28 21.27 -7.31
C CYS A 53 -6.36 22.29 -6.95
N GLU A 54 -5.96 23.46 -6.46
CA GLU A 54 -6.88 24.49 -5.94
C GLU A 54 -7.02 25.69 -6.89
N SER A 55 -6.27 25.71 -7.99
CA SER A 55 -6.41 26.73 -9.04
C SER A 55 -7.69 26.57 -9.86
N GLY A 56 -8.54 27.59 -9.90
CA GLY A 56 -9.77 27.62 -10.70
C GLY A 56 -11.03 27.17 -9.94
N GLY A 57 -12.11 26.85 -10.69
CA GLY A 57 -13.41 26.52 -10.11
C GLY A 57 -13.43 25.21 -9.29
N VAL A 58 -14.17 25.22 -8.18
CA VAL A 58 -14.23 24.11 -7.19
C VAL A 58 -14.74 22.79 -7.78
N GLN A 59 -15.55 22.85 -8.83
CA GLN A 59 -16.24 21.70 -9.45
C GLN A 59 -15.30 20.55 -9.87
N TYR A 60 -14.05 20.86 -10.27
CA TYR A 60 -13.10 19.86 -10.77
C TYR A 60 -11.99 19.51 -9.77
N ASN A 61 -11.87 20.23 -8.65
CA ASN A 61 -10.69 20.14 -7.77
C ASN A 61 -10.50 18.74 -7.17
N SER A 62 -11.57 18.02 -6.83
CA SER A 62 -11.48 16.66 -6.29
C SER A 62 -10.94 15.66 -7.33
N ALA A 63 -11.43 15.73 -8.57
CA ALA A 63 -11.02 14.87 -9.67
C ALA A 63 -9.58 15.16 -10.09
N ILE A 64 -9.21 16.44 -10.23
CA ILE A 64 -7.83 16.86 -10.53
C ILE A 64 -6.88 16.45 -9.41
N LYS A 65 -7.25 16.59 -8.14
CA LYS A 65 -6.44 16.14 -7.00
C LYS A 65 -6.24 14.62 -7.00
N GLY A 66 -7.25 13.86 -7.45
CA GLY A 66 -7.15 12.42 -7.67
C GLY A 66 -6.16 12.08 -8.78
N LEU A 67 -6.34 12.67 -9.97
CA LEU A 67 -5.48 12.48 -11.13
C LEU A 67 -4.02 12.87 -10.85
N PHE A 68 -3.80 14.08 -10.33
CA PHE A 68 -2.47 14.58 -10.00
C PHE A 68 -1.71 13.67 -9.03
N ARG A 69 -2.37 13.24 -7.94
CA ARG A 69 -1.75 12.32 -6.95
C ARG A 69 -1.39 10.98 -7.59
N ASP A 70 -2.24 10.48 -8.47
CA ASP A 70 -2.08 9.21 -9.15
C ASP A 70 -0.89 9.23 -10.12
N LEU A 71 -0.80 10.26 -10.96
CA LEU A 71 0.34 10.46 -11.87
C LEU A 71 1.66 10.60 -11.10
N ARG A 72 1.66 11.38 -10.02
CA ARG A 72 2.83 11.51 -9.14
C ARG A 72 3.26 10.19 -8.52
N ARG A 73 2.33 9.31 -8.18
CA ARG A 73 2.66 7.98 -7.64
C ARG A 73 3.41 7.13 -8.66
N HIS A 74 3.01 7.15 -9.92
CA HIS A 74 3.74 6.44 -10.98
C HIS A 74 5.17 6.97 -11.16
N LEU A 75 5.35 8.28 -11.08
CA LEU A 75 6.67 8.92 -11.13
C LEU A 75 7.52 8.56 -9.90
N GLU A 76 6.94 8.57 -8.70
CA GLU A 76 7.66 8.24 -7.47
C GLU A 76 8.17 6.79 -7.49
N ARG A 77 7.34 5.86 -7.97
CA ARG A 77 7.74 4.46 -8.16
C ARG A 77 8.86 4.31 -9.18
N ALA A 78 8.73 4.97 -10.33
CA ALA A 78 9.75 4.92 -11.38
C ALA A 78 11.09 5.48 -10.87
N TRP A 79 11.03 6.59 -10.14
CA TRP A 79 12.22 7.19 -9.54
C TRP A 79 12.86 6.29 -8.49
N THR A 80 12.06 5.69 -7.60
CA THR A 80 12.51 4.74 -6.58
C THR A 80 13.24 3.55 -7.21
N GLN A 81 12.71 3.02 -8.32
CA GLN A 81 13.35 1.97 -9.10
C GLN A 81 14.66 2.44 -9.74
N TYR A 82 14.65 3.64 -10.34
CA TYR A 82 15.82 4.24 -10.97
C TYR A 82 16.97 4.50 -9.98
N THR A 83 16.67 4.98 -8.77
CA THR A 83 17.69 5.21 -7.73
C THR A 83 18.16 3.94 -7.04
N GLY A 84 17.61 2.77 -7.41
CA GLY A 84 17.94 1.49 -6.78
C GLY A 84 17.48 1.38 -5.33
N THR A 85 16.56 2.25 -4.88
CA THR A 85 16.04 2.20 -3.52
C THR A 85 14.99 1.09 -3.43
N ASP A 86 15.29 0.03 -2.69
CA ASP A 86 14.33 -1.04 -2.46
C ASP A 86 13.22 -0.56 -1.48
N PRO A 87 11.95 -0.47 -1.92
CA PRO A 87 10.85 0.02 -1.07
C PRO A 87 10.53 -0.93 0.10
N TYR A 88 11.08 -2.13 0.10
CA TYR A 88 10.89 -3.14 1.15
C TYR A 88 12.07 -3.23 2.12
N ALA A 89 13.18 -2.51 1.90
CA ALA A 89 14.39 -2.65 2.71
C ALA A 89 14.18 -2.23 4.18
N GLY A 90 13.46 -1.12 4.40
CA GLY A 90 13.20 -0.59 5.73
C GLY A 90 12.11 -1.35 6.51
N ASN A 91 11.92 -0.95 7.77
CA ASN A 91 10.82 -1.43 8.62
C ASN A 91 9.53 -0.63 8.43
N VAL A 92 9.55 0.45 7.65
CA VAL A 92 8.36 1.24 7.33
C VAL A 92 8.18 1.23 5.83
N TRP A 93 7.17 0.50 5.37
CA TRP A 93 6.85 0.43 3.95
C TRP A 93 5.76 1.42 3.58
N ARG A 94 5.99 2.21 2.54
CA ARG A 94 4.99 3.12 1.98
C ARG A 94 4.09 2.34 1.01
N VAL A 95 2.82 2.18 1.35
CA VAL A 95 1.85 1.39 0.57
C VAL A 95 1.80 1.81 -0.89
N GLU A 96 1.91 3.11 -1.15
CA GLU A 96 1.91 3.67 -2.49
C GLU A 96 3.05 3.17 -3.38
N LEU A 97 4.15 2.66 -2.82
CA LEU A 97 5.29 2.12 -3.56
C LEU A 97 5.22 0.61 -3.80
N LEU A 98 4.39 -0.12 -3.03
CA LEU A 98 4.36 -1.60 -3.02
C LEU A 98 3.39 -2.23 -4.04
N ASP A 99 2.50 -1.41 -4.59
CA ASP A 99 1.46 -1.83 -5.53
C ASP A 99 0.59 -3.01 -5.05
N LEU A 100 0.33 -3.06 -3.74
CA LEU A 100 -0.50 -4.11 -3.15
C LEU A 100 -1.98 -3.79 -3.33
N GLN A 101 -2.76 -4.79 -3.73
CA GLN A 101 -4.22 -4.69 -3.80
C GLN A 101 -4.82 -4.51 -2.40
N SER A 102 -5.85 -3.68 -2.26
CA SER A 102 -6.43 -3.43 -0.93
C SER A 102 -7.08 -4.68 -0.33
N ASN A 103 -7.89 -5.38 -1.13
CA ASN A 103 -8.56 -6.65 -0.81
C ASN A 103 -9.07 -7.29 -2.12
N GLY A 104 -9.63 -8.50 -2.05
CA GLY A 104 -10.12 -9.22 -3.23
C GLY A 104 -11.36 -8.64 -3.92
N SER A 105 -12.07 -7.70 -3.28
CA SER A 105 -13.25 -7.02 -3.88
C SER A 105 -12.91 -5.66 -4.49
N ARG A 106 -11.74 -5.11 -4.18
CA ARG A 106 -11.27 -3.82 -4.71
C ARG A 106 -10.47 -4.08 -5.98
N ARG A 107 -10.89 -3.42 -7.06
CA ARG A 107 -10.21 -3.47 -8.35
C ARG A 107 -8.84 -2.75 -8.34
N TRP A 108 -8.61 -1.86 -7.38
CA TRP A 108 -7.47 -0.93 -7.40
C TRP A 108 -6.47 -1.18 -6.27
N PRO A 109 -5.16 -1.02 -6.56
CA PRO A 109 -4.14 -1.02 -5.54
C PRO A 109 -4.46 -0.05 -4.41
N ALA A 110 -4.07 -0.41 -3.20
CA ALA A 110 -4.06 0.54 -2.11
C ALA A 110 -3.00 1.62 -2.37
N THR A 111 -3.37 2.86 -2.12
CA THR A 111 -2.54 4.02 -2.47
C THR A 111 -2.17 4.86 -1.26
N LYS A 112 -2.67 4.50 -0.07
CA LYS A 112 -2.51 5.30 1.14
C LYS A 112 -2.06 4.47 2.33
N GLY A 113 -1.23 5.10 3.15
CA GLY A 113 -0.78 4.62 4.44
C GLY A 113 0.61 4.03 4.42
N THR A 114 1.06 3.68 5.62
CA THR A 114 2.32 2.99 5.88
C THR A 114 2.04 1.63 6.53
N ILE A 115 3.01 0.73 6.41
CA ILE A 115 3.06 -0.54 7.11
C ILE A 115 4.31 -0.48 7.96
N ASP A 116 4.12 -0.42 9.27
CA ASP A 116 5.23 -0.32 10.22
C ASP A 116 5.45 -1.67 10.91
N PHE A 117 6.62 -2.23 10.66
CA PHE A 117 7.12 -3.49 11.23
C PHE A 117 7.93 -3.25 12.51
N GLY A 118 8.23 -2.00 12.86
CA GLY A 118 8.97 -1.60 14.05
C GLY A 118 8.44 -2.17 15.37
N PRO A 119 7.11 -2.31 15.57
CA PRO A 119 6.57 -2.92 16.79
C PRO A 119 6.94 -4.39 17.02
N ILE A 120 7.35 -5.16 15.99
CA ILE A 120 7.78 -6.55 16.17
C ILE A 120 9.21 -6.55 16.73
N GLU A 121 9.38 -6.83 18.01
CA GLU A 121 10.68 -6.84 18.70
C GLU A 121 11.62 -7.94 18.21
N LEU A 122 11.08 -9.12 17.88
CA LEU A 122 11.85 -10.25 17.37
C LEU A 122 12.28 -10.02 15.92
N GLY A 123 13.55 -9.66 15.71
CA GLY A 123 14.11 -9.34 14.39
C GLY A 123 13.93 -10.45 13.35
N TRP A 124 14.14 -11.71 13.73
CA TRP A 124 13.95 -12.85 12.82
C TRP A 124 12.49 -13.00 12.37
N LEU A 125 11.52 -12.80 13.27
CA LEU A 125 10.10 -12.89 12.96
C LEU A 125 9.67 -11.76 12.03
N ARG A 126 10.25 -10.58 12.25
CA ARG A 126 10.05 -9.42 11.39
C ARG A 126 10.51 -9.68 9.97
N GLU A 127 11.72 -10.21 9.78
CA GLU A 127 12.25 -10.52 8.45
C GLU A 127 11.46 -11.65 7.77
N VAL A 128 11.06 -12.70 8.50
CA VAL A 128 10.18 -13.76 7.97
C VAL A 128 8.87 -13.18 7.44
N LEU A 129 8.24 -12.26 8.17
CA LEU A 129 7.00 -11.62 7.72
C LEU A 129 7.24 -10.74 6.48
N LYS A 130 8.35 -10.00 6.44
CA LYS A 130 8.73 -9.18 5.29
C LYS A 130 8.96 -10.04 4.04
N ASP A 131 9.70 -11.13 4.16
CA ASP A 131 9.99 -12.05 3.07
C ASP A 131 8.72 -12.76 2.57
N TRP A 132 7.88 -13.23 3.48
CA TRP A 132 6.58 -13.78 3.13
C TRP A 132 5.73 -12.78 2.33
N ALA A 133 5.66 -11.52 2.80
CA ALA A 133 4.85 -10.48 2.16
C ALA A 133 5.39 -10.12 0.76
N ARG A 134 6.72 -10.09 0.59
CA ARG A 134 7.37 -9.85 -0.70
C ARG A 134 7.10 -10.97 -1.70
N ASN A 135 7.20 -12.23 -1.26
CA ASN A 135 7.10 -13.40 -2.14
C ASN A 135 5.66 -13.75 -2.50
N THR A 136 4.72 -13.61 -1.55
CA THR A 136 3.31 -14.00 -1.77
C THR A 136 2.43 -12.85 -2.25
N ARG A 137 2.90 -11.60 -2.11
CA ARG A 137 2.16 -10.36 -2.45
C ARG A 137 0.69 -10.41 -1.98
N PRO A 138 0.44 -10.57 -0.67
CA PRO A 138 -0.91 -10.68 -0.14
C PRO A 138 -1.67 -9.36 -0.32
N TYR A 139 -2.99 -9.42 -0.19
CA TYR A 139 -3.79 -8.20 -0.06
C TYR A 139 -3.33 -7.37 1.15
N LEU A 140 -3.41 -6.04 1.07
CA LEU A 140 -3.03 -5.13 2.15
C LEU A 140 -3.76 -5.43 3.45
N GLN A 141 -5.05 -5.81 3.36
CA GLN A 141 -5.82 -6.25 4.52
C GLN A 141 -5.20 -7.48 5.19
N GLY A 142 -4.82 -8.49 4.40
CA GLY A 142 -4.18 -9.71 4.87
C GLY A 142 -2.80 -9.43 5.47
N LEU A 143 -2.00 -8.58 4.83
CA LEU A 143 -0.70 -8.16 5.37
C LEU A 143 -0.84 -7.45 6.73
N ARG A 144 -1.80 -6.53 6.86
CA ARG A 144 -2.07 -5.86 8.15
C ARG A 144 -2.54 -6.83 9.22
N GLN A 145 -3.29 -7.86 8.84
CA GLN A 145 -3.71 -8.91 9.77
C GLN A 145 -2.53 -9.77 10.22
N ALA A 146 -1.69 -10.23 9.30
CA ALA A 146 -0.48 -10.97 9.61
C ALA A 146 0.47 -10.15 10.51
N LEU A 147 0.66 -8.86 10.21
CA LEU A 147 1.45 -7.95 11.04
C LEU A 147 0.94 -7.87 12.48
N ARG A 148 -0.38 -7.73 12.68
CA ARG A 148 -0.97 -7.73 14.03
C ARG A 148 -0.74 -9.05 14.77
N ALA A 149 -0.91 -10.18 14.08
CA ALA A 149 -0.66 -11.50 14.66
C ALA A 149 0.82 -11.69 15.04
N CYS A 150 1.75 -11.30 14.17
CA CYS A 150 3.19 -11.36 14.44
C CYS A 150 3.61 -10.40 15.57
N HIS A 151 2.96 -9.25 15.71
CA HIS A 151 3.18 -8.36 16.84
C HIS A 151 2.82 -9.03 18.17
N VAL A 152 1.65 -9.68 18.25
CA VAL A 152 1.27 -10.46 19.44
C VAL A 152 2.27 -11.59 19.69
N ALA A 153 2.58 -12.38 18.67
CA ALA A 153 3.52 -13.47 18.79
C ALA A 153 4.87 -12.99 19.34
N SER A 154 5.37 -11.85 18.84
CA SER A 154 6.59 -11.23 19.34
C SER A 154 6.48 -10.88 20.82
N GLN A 155 5.41 -10.22 21.24
CA GLN A 155 5.21 -9.83 22.65
C GLN A 155 5.13 -11.06 23.57
N THR A 156 4.37 -12.09 23.18
CA THR A 156 4.22 -13.32 23.94
C THR A 156 5.55 -14.05 24.10
N LEU A 157 6.29 -14.23 23.00
CA LEU A 157 7.57 -14.93 23.02
C LEU A 157 8.63 -14.16 23.83
N VAL A 158 8.69 -12.83 23.70
CA VAL A 158 9.59 -11.99 24.52
C VAL A 158 9.25 -12.12 26.01
N ALA A 159 7.97 -12.07 26.38
CA ALA A 159 7.54 -12.22 27.76
C ALA A 159 7.91 -13.58 28.37
N CYS A 160 7.95 -14.64 27.55
CA CYS A 160 8.41 -15.97 27.95
C CYS A 160 9.94 -16.16 27.87
N GLY A 161 10.71 -15.12 27.51
CA GLY A 161 12.16 -15.20 27.35
C GLY A 161 12.61 -15.99 26.11
N ARG A 162 11.74 -16.15 25.11
CA ARG A 162 11.96 -16.91 23.86
C ARG A 162 12.36 -15.98 22.72
N ALA A 163 13.61 -15.49 22.78
CA ALA A 163 14.15 -14.64 21.71
C ALA A 163 14.80 -15.44 20.57
N ASP A 164 15.42 -16.58 20.89
CA ASP A 164 16.14 -17.43 19.94
C ASP A 164 15.17 -18.37 19.19
N PRO A 165 15.07 -18.27 17.85
CA PRO A 165 14.18 -19.14 17.07
C PRO A 165 14.54 -20.63 17.17
N ALA A 166 15.80 -20.98 17.43
CA ALA A 166 16.21 -22.39 17.56
C ALA A 166 15.71 -23.04 18.86
N SER A 167 15.31 -22.24 19.84
CA SER A 167 14.80 -22.70 21.14
C SER A 167 13.29 -22.95 21.16
N LEU A 168 12.58 -22.61 20.08
CA LEU A 168 11.12 -22.70 20.01
C LEU A 168 10.65 -24.14 19.94
N GLY A 169 9.67 -24.47 20.78
CA GLY A 169 9.00 -25.76 20.79
C GLY A 169 7.51 -25.66 20.50
N ALA A 170 6.85 -26.82 20.44
CA ALA A 170 5.39 -26.91 20.22
C ALA A 170 4.58 -26.16 21.29
N GLY A 171 5.07 -26.12 22.54
CA GLY A 171 4.41 -25.39 23.63
C GLY A 171 4.36 -23.88 23.40
N ASP A 172 5.43 -23.29 22.86
CA ASP A 172 5.49 -21.86 22.56
C ASP A 172 4.51 -21.50 21.42
N PHE A 173 4.32 -22.40 20.44
CA PHE A 173 3.34 -22.23 19.38
C PHE A 173 1.90 -22.18 19.93
N VAL A 174 1.54 -23.09 20.83
CA VAL A 174 0.20 -23.10 21.46
C VAL A 174 -0.05 -21.82 22.25
N LEU A 175 0.97 -21.32 22.97
CA LEU A 175 0.87 -20.05 23.71
C LEU A 175 0.64 -18.86 22.76
N VAL A 176 1.36 -18.82 21.64
CA VAL A 176 1.18 -17.77 20.63
C VAL A 176 -0.19 -17.85 19.97
N GLU A 177 -0.65 -19.05 19.59
CA GLU A 177 -1.98 -19.25 19.01
C GLU A 177 -3.07 -18.78 19.98
N GLN A 178 -2.99 -19.19 21.24
CA GLN A 178 -3.92 -18.77 22.28
C GLN A 178 -3.92 -17.25 22.44
N ALA A 179 -2.75 -16.62 22.50
CA ALA A 179 -2.64 -15.16 22.62
C ALA A 179 -3.25 -14.42 21.42
N ILE A 180 -3.11 -14.95 20.20
CA ILE A 180 -3.72 -14.39 18.99
C ILE A 180 -5.25 -14.51 19.04
N VAL A 181 -5.78 -15.66 19.49
CA VAL A 181 -7.23 -15.91 19.59
C VAL A 181 -7.86 -15.04 20.69
N GLU A 182 -7.18 -14.89 21.82
CA GLU A 182 -7.62 -14.05 22.94
C GLU A 182 -7.55 -12.55 22.63
N GLN A 183 -6.80 -12.16 21.58
CA GLN A 183 -6.73 -10.79 21.13
C GLN A 183 -8.09 -10.33 20.58
N ARG A 184 -8.85 -9.68 21.46
CA ARG A 184 -10.12 -9.04 21.10
C ARG A 184 -9.85 -7.77 20.29
N ARG A 185 -10.78 -7.45 19.40
CA ARG A 185 -10.85 -6.12 18.80
C ARG A 185 -11.10 -5.07 19.89
N THR A 186 -10.78 -3.81 19.61
CA THR A 186 -11.08 -2.66 20.47
C THR A 186 -12.57 -2.51 20.82
N ASP A 187 -13.47 -3.18 20.09
CA ASP A 187 -14.92 -3.24 20.34
C ASP A 187 -15.34 -4.44 21.22
N GLY A 188 -14.40 -5.24 21.71
CA GLY A 188 -14.67 -6.42 22.54
C GLY A 188 -15.13 -7.66 21.77
N SER A 189 -15.30 -7.58 20.44
CA SER A 189 -15.67 -8.74 19.63
C SER A 189 -14.44 -9.63 19.33
N PRO A 190 -14.59 -10.96 19.34
CA PRO A 190 -13.53 -11.86 18.91
C PRO A 190 -13.21 -11.61 17.43
N THR A 191 -11.93 -11.69 17.07
CA THR A 191 -11.52 -11.68 15.67
C THR A 191 -12.13 -12.92 15.01
N PRO A 192 -13.00 -12.79 13.99
CA PRO A 192 -13.68 -13.93 13.40
C PRO A 192 -12.65 -14.86 12.77
N PRO A 193 -12.84 -16.19 12.88
CA PRO A 193 -12.01 -17.15 12.17
C PRO A 193 -12.09 -16.86 10.66
N HIS A 194 -10.98 -17.13 9.97
CA HIS A 194 -10.92 -17.02 8.52
C HIS A 194 -11.86 -18.06 7.88
N THR A 195 -13.11 -17.67 7.63
CA THR A 195 -13.99 -18.44 6.75
C THR A 195 -13.43 -18.35 5.33
N ALA A 196 -12.94 -19.49 4.82
CA ALA A 196 -12.74 -19.65 3.39
C ALA A 196 -14.03 -19.25 2.65
N PRO A 197 -13.95 -18.65 1.46
CA PRO A 197 -15.14 -18.32 0.69
C PRO A 197 -15.92 -19.62 0.45
N SER A 198 -17.12 -19.69 1.02
CA SER A 198 -18.06 -20.75 0.70
C SER A 198 -18.38 -20.66 -0.79
N CYS A 199 -18.01 -21.70 -1.54
CA CYS A 199 -18.52 -21.92 -2.90
C CYS A 199 -20.02 -22.24 -2.81
N CYS A 200 -20.85 -21.21 -2.62
CA CYS A 200 -22.30 -21.31 -2.81
C CYS A 200 -22.63 -20.89 -4.24
N GLY A 201 -23.04 -21.85 -5.07
CA GLY A 201 -23.78 -21.55 -6.30
C GLY A 201 -23.46 -22.42 -7.51
N CYS A 202 -23.72 -23.71 -7.45
CA CYS A 202 -24.09 -24.47 -8.65
C CYS A 202 -25.39 -25.22 -8.36
N SER A 203 -26.51 -24.55 -8.61
CA SER A 203 -27.78 -25.22 -8.83
C SER A 203 -27.87 -25.52 -10.33
N VAL A 204 -27.68 -26.79 -10.68
CA VAL A 204 -27.91 -27.29 -12.04
C VAL A 204 -29.42 -27.40 -12.23
N ARG A 205 -29.92 -26.71 -13.25
CA ARG A 205 -31.25 -26.96 -13.81
C ARG A 205 -31.24 -28.23 -14.65
#